data_AF-A0A662DTF7-F1
#
_entry.id   AF-A0A662DTF7-F1
#
_cell.length_a   1.000
_cell.length_b   1.000
_cell.length_c   1.000
_cell.angle_alpha   90.00
_cell.angle_beta   90.00
_cell.angle_gamma   90.00
#
_symmetry.space_group_name_H-M   'P 1'
#
loop_
_entity.id
_entity.type
_entity.pdbx_description
1 polymer ?
#
loop_
_entity_poly.entity_id
_entity_poly.type
_entity_poly.pdbx_seq_one_letter_code
_entity_poly.pdbx_strand_id
1 'polypeptide(L)'
;QRASMVLRNVEYIIEAHFELTGNDDVDPGKHLAIFERRVKKGQCFHRPYFGCREFPVNFEWCDMIPASPFSGEKDLGYMLYDIDFNNEMTAQFFRAVMKDGIIDCCRGVVS
;
A
#
# COMPACT_ATOMS: atom_id res chain seq x y z
N GLN A 1 20.31 -9.68 22.11
CA GLN A 1 20.12 -9.39 20.68
C GLN A 1 18.81 -10.05 20.25
N ARG A 2 17.84 -9.32 19.67
CA ARG A 2 16.63 -9.93 19.11
C ARG A 2 16.87 -10.11 17.61
N ALA A 3 16.68 -11.31 17.10
CA ALA A 3 16.79 -11.60 15.67
C ALA A 3 15.43 -11.41 15.00
N SER A 4 15.43 -10.87 13.78
CA SER A 4 14.23 -10.64 12.96
C SER A 4 14.43 -11.26 11.59
N MET A 5 13.38 -11.88 11.06
CA MET A 5 13.32 -12.31 9.67
C MET A 5 12.65 -11.19 8.87
N VAL A 6 13.37 -10.60 7.93
CA VAL A 6 12.92 -9.43 7.16
C VAL A 6 13.06 -9.67 5.67
N LEU A 7 12.21 -9.02 4.89
CA LEU A 7 12.33 -9.00 3.44
C LEU A 7 13.56 -8.18 3.02
N ARG A 8 14.13 -8.51 1.86
CA ARG A 8 15.34 -7.89 1.35
C ARG A 8 15.17 -7.53 -0.12
N ASN A 9 15.64 -6.34 -0.50
CA ASN A 9 15.63 -5.84 -1.88
C ASN A 9 14.24 -5.94 -2.52
N VAL A 10 13.23 -5.39 -1.83
CA VAL A 10 11.85 -5.39 -2.30
C VAL A 10 11.50 -4.08 -2.99
N GLU A 11 10.63 -4.17 -3.97
CA GLU A 11 10.10 -3.07 -4.76
C GLU A 11 8.64 -3.42 -5.09
N TYR A 12 7.76 -2.43 -4.97
CA TYR A 12 6.33 -2.61 -5.17
C TYR A 12 5.76 -1.43 -5.94
N ILE A 13 4.72 -1.70 -6.72
CA ILE A 13 3.87 -0.69 -7.33
C ILE A 13 2.54 -0.72 -6.58
N ILE A 14 2.11 0.45 -6.11
CA ILE A 14 0.87 0.60 -5.35
C ILE A 14 -0.08 1.42 -6.21
N GLU A 15 -1.15 0.76 -6.67
CA GLU A 15 -2.30 1.43 -7.24
C GLU A 15 -3.31 1.71 -6.12
N ALA A 16 -3.74 2.97 -6.00
CA ALA A 16 -4.67 3.38 -4.97
C ALA A 16 -5.52 4.55 -5.46
N HIS A 17 -6.71 4.67 -4.87
CA HIS A 17 -7.56 5.85 -4.96
C HIS A 17 -7.87 6.34 -3.55
N PHE A 18 -8.42 7.55 -3.44
CA PHE A 18 -8.90 8.09 -2.17
C PHE A 18 -10.34 8.56 -2.34
N GLU A 19 -11.07 8.49 -1.23
CA GLU A 19 -12.43 9.04 -1.11
C GLU A 19 -12.40 10.16 -0.07
N LEU A 20 -13.27 11.16 -0.23
CA LEU A 20 -13.43 12.22 0.76
C LEU A 20 -14.26 11.70 1.92
N THR A 21 -13.73 11.83 3.14
CA THR A 21 -14.37 11.33 4.36
C THR A 21 -15.15 12.40 5.13
N GLY A 22 -15.10 13.66 4.69
CA GLY A 22 -15.80 14.79 5.30
C GLY A 22 -16.87 15.38 4.38
N ASN A 23 -17.77 16.18 4.97
CA ASN A 23 -18.82 16.92 4.24
C ASN A 23 -18.33 18.25 3.65
N ASP A 24 -17.02 18.51 3.70
CA ASP A 24 -16.47 19.73 3.12
C ASP A 24 -16.52 19.63 1.60
N ASP A 25 -17.03 20.68 0.95
CA ASP A 25 -17.15 20.79 -0.52
C ASP A 25 -15.77 21.07 -1.14
N VAL A 26 -14.83 20.14 -0.94
CA VAL A 26 -13.46 20.23 -1.41
C VAL A 26 -13.33 19.44 -2.69
N ASP A 27 -12.85 20.09 -3.73
CA ASP A 27 -12.57 19.45 -5.03
C ASP A 27 -11.53 18.31 -4.86
N PRO A 28 -11.89 17.04 -5.13
CA PRO A 28 -10.95 15.91 -5.11
C PRO A 28 -9.75 16.13 -6.03
N GLY A 29 -9.94 16.81 -7.18
CA GLY A 29 -8.90 17.09 -8.14
C GLY A 29 -7.74 17.90 -7.54
N LYS A 30 -8.04 18.80 -6.60
CA LYS A 30 -7.01 19.57 -5.87
C LYS A 30 -6.13 18.67 -5.01
N HIS A 31 -6.72 17.71 -4.30
CA HIS A 31 -5.97 16.78 -3.45
C HIS A 31 -5.07 15.87 -4.28
N LEU A 32 -5.60 15.34 -5.39
CA LEU A 32 -4.85 14.51 -6.32
C LEU A 32 -3.67 15.29 -6.93
N ALA A 33 -3.90 16.52 -7.40
CA ALA A 33 -2.84 17.36 -7.95
C ALA A 33 -1.74 17.70 -6.93
N ILE A 34 -2.10 17.92 -5.66
CA ILE A 34 -1.12 18.13 -4.58
C ILE A 34 -0.30 16.87 -4.34
N PHE A 35 -0.95 15.69 -4.30
CA PHE A 35 -0.28 14.41 -4.12
C PHE A 35 0.70 14.13 -5.25
N GLU A 36 0.24 14.20 -6.51
CA GLU A 36 1.07 13.93 -7.69
C GLU A 36 2.29 14.85 -7.74
N ARG A 37 2.10 16.17 -7.52
CA ARG A 37 3.21 17.13 -7.48
C ARG A 37 4.22 16.79 -6.39
N ARG A 38 3.77 16.33 -5.23
CA ARG A 38 4.66 15.96 -4.11
C ARG A 38 5.43 14.70 -4.44
N VAL A 39 4.76 13.66 -4.94
CA VAL A 39 5.38 12.39 -5.33
C VAL A 39 6.43 12.60 -6.42
N LYS A 40 6.09 13.35 -7.48
CA LYS A 40 7.03 13.68 -8.58
C LYS A 40 8.25 14.51 -8.13
N LYS A 41 8.16 15.20 -6.98
CA LYS A 41 9.28 15.96 -6.39
C LYS A 41 9.97 15.23 -5.24
N GLY A 42 9.57 13.99 -4.91
CA GLY A 42 10.07 13.26 -3.74
C GLY A 42 9.74 13.92 -2.40
N GLN A 43 8.71 14.77 -2.35
CA GLN A 43 8.30 15.48 -1.14
C GLN A 43 7.28 14.66 -0.34
N CYS A 44 7.50 14.54 0.95
CA CYS A 44 6.61 13.84 1.88
C CYS A 44 6.56 14.58 3.22
N PHE A 45 5.42 14.49 3.92
CA PHE A 45 5.31 15.05 5.27
C PHE A 45 6.14 14.26 6.28
N HIS A 46 6.05 12.93 6.21
CA HIS A 46 6.91 12.00 6.93
C HIS A 46 7.61 11.09 5.93
N ARG A 47 8.86 10.72 6.23
CA ARG A 47 9.60 9.75 5.42
C ARG A 47 8.84 8.42 5.48
N PRO A 48 8.39 7.85 4.34
CA PRO A 48 7.75 6.55 4.34
C PRO A 48 8.76 5.46 4.69
N TYR A 49 8.27 4.32 5.17
CA TYR A 49 9.07 3.17 5.56
C TYR A 49 8.27 1.88 5.37
N PHE A 50 8.95 0.76 5.18
CA PHE A 50 8.32 -0.56 5.08
C PHE A 50 8.20 -1.23 6.45
N GLY A 51 6.97 -1.26 6.98
CA GLY A 51 6.63 -1.92 8.24
C GLY A 51 7.12 -1.17 9.49
N CYS A 52 8.43 -0.98 9.62
CA CYS A 52 9.05 -0.33 10.79
C CYS A 52 9.94 0.86 10.39
N ARG A 53 10.14 1.82 11.30
CA ARG A 53 10.85 3.09 11.04
C ARG A 53 12.33 2.90 10.67
N GLU A 54 12.90 1.75 10.98
CA GLU A 54 14.25 1.33 10.66
C GLU A 54 14.47 1.07 9.16
N PHE A 55 13.40 0.94 8.38
CA PHE A 55 13.44 0.63 6.94
C PHE A 55 12.86 1.78 6.10
N PRO A 56 13.51 2.96 6.04
CA PRO A 56 13.04 4.07 5.21
C PRO A 56 13.03 3.68 3.73
N VAL A 57 12.01 4.12 3.01
CA VAL A 57 11.80 3.73 1.60
C VAL A 57 11.97 4.91 0.65
N ASN A 58 12.47 4.63 -0.55
CA ASN A 58 12.41 5.53 -1.68
C ASN A 58 11.10 5.32 -2.43
N PHE A 59 10.54 6.39 -2.99
CA PHE A 59 9.31 6.32 -3.76
C PHE A 59 9.42 7.26 -4.95
N GLU A 60 8.72 6.90 -6.01
CA GLU A 60 8.61 7.69 -7.22
C GLU A 60 7.24 7.50 -7.86
N TRP A 61 6.90 8.40 -8.78
CA TRP A 61 5.68 8.28 -9.57
C TRP A 61 5.90 7.23 -10.66
N CYS A 62 5.00 6.25 -10.76
CA CYS A 62 5.07 5.19 -11.77
C CYS A 62 4.11 5.52 -12.92
N ASP A 63 4.65 6.00 -14.05
CA ASP A 63 3.84 6.29 -15.25
C ASP A 63 3.48 5.02 -16.03
N MET A 64 4.33 3.99 -15.97
CA MET A 64 4.14 2.72 -16.67
C MET A 64 4.45 1.55 -15.74
N ILE A 65 3.46 0.68 -15.57
CA ILE A 65 3.63 -0.57 -14.81
C ILE A 65 4.47 -1.54 -15.67
N PRO A 66 5.68 -1.94 -15.22
CA PRO A 66 6.52 -2.89 -15.92
C PRO A 66 5.91 -4.29 -15.88
N ALA A 67 6.34 -5.14 -16.81
CA ALA A 67 5.98 -6.54 -16.78
C ALA A 67 6.48 -7.19 -15.48
N SER A 68 5.60 -7.93 -14.81
CA SER A 68 5.93 -8.64 -13.58
C SER A 68 6.91 -9.79 -13.86
N PRO A 69 7.92 -10.01 -12.99
CA PRO A 69 8.78 -11.19 -13.04
C PRO A 69 8.07 -12.46 -12.53
N PHE A 70 6.91 -12.31 -11.89
CA PHE A 70 6.10 -13.42 -11.40
C PHE A 70 5.05 -13.81 -12.43
N SER A 71 4.87 -15.11 -12.63
CA SER A 71 3.87 -15.67 -13.53
C SER A 71 3.00 -16.70 -12.82
N GLY A 72 1.74 -16.81 -13.25
CA GLY A 72 0.78 -17.75 -12.71
C GLY A 72 0.16 -17.28 -11.40
N GLU A 73 -0.54 -18.21 -10.74
CA GLU A 73 -1.27 -17.95 -9.50
C GLU A 73 -0.52 -18.52 -8.30
N LYS A 74 -0.37 -17.71 -7.25
CA LYS A 74 0.22 -18.09 -5.98
C LYS A 74 -0.68 -17.63 -4.83
N ASP A 75 -1.22 -18.61 -4.09
CA ASP A 75 -1.91 -18.34 -2.83
C ASP A 75 -0.88 -18.03 -1.74
N LEU A 76 -0.96 -16.83 -1.18
CA LEU A 76 -0.10 -16.36 -0.08
C LEU A 76 -0.74 -16.60 1.29
N GLY A 77 -1.98 -17.12 1.33
CA GLY A 77 -2.74 -17.36 2.53
C GLY A 77 -3.39 -16.09 3.09
N TYR A 78 -3.72 -16.13 4.38
CA TYR A 78 -4.27 -14.96 5.07
C TYR A 78 -3.18 -13.95 5.39
N MET A 79 -3.42 -12.69 5.03
CA MET A 79 -2.57 -11.56 5.33
C MET A 79 -3.37 -10.47 6.02
N LEU A 80 -2.71 -9.66 6.85
CA LEU A 80 -3.31 -8.48 7.47
C LEU A 80 -3.77 -7.54 6.35
N TYR A 81 -5.05 -7.18 6.37
CA TYR A 81 -5.66 -6.22 5.46
C TYR A 81 -5.53 -4.81 6.02
N ASP A 82 -6.17 -4.56 7.17
CA ASP A 82 -6.18 -3.27 7.85
C ASP A 82 -6.47 -3.45 9.34
N ILE A 83 -6.36 -2.37 10.11
CA ILE A 83 -6.75 -2.30 11.51
C ILE A 83 -8.00 -1.44 11.62
N ASP A 84 -9.07 -2.01 12.17
CA ASP A 84 -10.27 -1.24 12.46
C ASP A 84 -10.06 -0.37 13.72
N PHE A 85 -9.67 0.87 13.49
CA PHE A 85 -9.45 1.84 14.57
C PHE A 85 -10.72 2.24 15.31
N ASN A 86 -11.91 2.01 14.74
CA ASN A 86 -13.20 2.31 15.39
C ASN A 86 -13.70 1.13 16.22
N ASN A 87 -13.17 -0.07 16.00
CA ASN A 87 -13.59 -1.29 16.68
C ASN A 87 -12.40 -1.94 17.42
N GLU A 88 -11.99 -1.35 18.55
CA GLU A 88 -10.98 -1.91 19.46
C GLU A 88 -9.62 -2.23 18.81
N MET A 89 -9.24 -1.58 17.71
CA MET A 89 -8.03 -1.91 16.94
C MET A 89 -8.04 -3.35 16.42
N THR A 90 -9.22 -3.88 16.08
CA THR A 90 -9.37 -5.24 15.58
C THR A 90 -8.64 -5.39 14.25
N ALA A 91 -7.78 -6.41 14.15
CA ALA A 91 -7.08 -6.74 12.92
C ALA A 91 -8.04 -7.42 11.93
N GLN A 92 -8.15 -6.85 10.73
CA GLN A 92 -8.90 -7.44 9.63
C GLN A 92 -7.95 -8.20 8.71
N PHE A 93 -8.37 -9.34 8.19
CA PHE A 93 -7.55 -10.20 7.33
C PHE A 93 -8.21 -10.44 5.98
N PHE A 94 -7.40 -10.70 4.96
CA PHE A 94 -7.88 -11.10 3.65
C PHE A 94 -7.03 -12.25 3.11
N ARG A 95 -7.59 -13.07 2.21
CA ARG A 95 -6.84 -14.14 1.56
C ARG A 95 -6.12 -13.59 0.34
N ALA A 96 -4.83 -13.34 0.50
CA ALA A 96 -3.99 -12.76 -0.53
C ALA A 96 -3.65 -13.82 -1.60
N VAL A 97 -4.07 -13.56 -2.84
CA VAL A 97 -3.71 -14.38 -4.00
C VAL A 97 -2.99 -13.49 -4.99
N MET A 98 -1.74 -13.84 -5.31
CA MET A 98 -0.94 -13.15 -6.31
C MET A 98 -1.15 -13.81 -7.67
N LYS A 99 -1.57 -13.04 -8.68
CA LYS A 99 -1.73 -13.48 -10.07
C LYS A 99 -0.83 -12.66 -10.95
N ASP A 100 0.14 -13.30 -11.58
CA ASP A 100 1.14 -12.65 -12.44
C ASP A 100 1.81 -11.44 -11.74
N GLY A 101 2.08 -11.56 -10.44
CA GLY A 101 2.68 -10.52 -9.59
C GLY A 101 1.72 -9.46 -9.04
N ILE A 102 0.44 -9.51 -9.41
CA ILE A 102 -0.57 -8.57 -8.94
C ILE A 102 -1.31 -9.16 -7.76
N ILE A 103 -1.42 -8.40 -6.68
CA ILE A 103 -2.25 -8.72 -5.52
C ILE A 103 -3.41 -7.72 -5.50
N ASP A 104 -4.62 -8.25 -5.64
CA ASP A 104 -5.85 -7.46 -5.57
C ASP A 104 -6.34 -7.43 -4.11
N CYS A 105 -6.15 -6.28 -3.48
CA CYS A 105 -6.51 -6.06 -2.09
C CYS A 105 -8.01 -5.75 -1.89
N CYS A 106 -8.78 -5.44 -2.93
CA CYS A 106 -10.19 -5.03 -2.78
C CYS A 106 -11.17 -6.21 -2.57
N ARG A 107 -10.65 -7.42 -2.36
CA ARG A 107 -11.46 -8.64 -2.21
C ARG A 107 -11.90 -8.86 -0.77
N GLY A 108 -13.01 -9.58 -0.62
CA GLY A 108 -13.72 -9.80 0.65
C GLY A 108 -12.81 -9.93 1.87
N VAL A 109 -12.95 -8.95 2.76
CA VAL A 109 -12.25 -8.88 4.04
C VAL A 109 -12.99 -9.74 5.06
N VAL A 110 -12.24 -10.49 5.86
CA VAL A 110 -12.74 -11.31 6.96
C VAL A 110 -12.28 -10.69 8.27
N SER A 111 -13.23 -10.40 9.17
CA SER A 111 -12.97 -9.99 10.55
C SER A 111 -12.71 -11.19 11.45
#